data_AF-A0A2S6V8T2-F1
#
_entry.id   AF-A0A2S6V8T2-F1
#
_cell.length_a   1.000
_cell.length_b   1.000
_cell.length_c   1.000
_cell.angle_alpha   90.00
_cell.angle_beta   90.00
_cell.angle_gamma   90.00
#
_symmetry.space_group_name_H-M   'P 1'
#
loop_
_entity.id
_entity.type
_entity.pdbx_description
1 polymer ?
#
loop_
_entity_poly.entity_id
_entity_poly.type
_entity_poly.pdbx_seq_one_letter_code
_entity_poly.pdbx_strand_id
1 'polypeptide(L)'
;MLSLIPEQNLGLFIAYNKFDPKFHERLTTQFLDRFYPVAEAEVPQPLANHQNRVRLFTGTYRDFEYPEHTIAKISSLFNHVSVNAKDDGTLEVHFPEGFFATIPPQDNLVRLLEVEPLVFYRYNDDDFVVFEQSDRGNITHMYHPLDLGPAGFEKLPWYETTYFHIPLAIFFLIAFISAIWVGIPNIIRHRSQSARQSKSMVRWAWLVAGLVSLLYLLFLIGMGLALLLNDPIELIYGVPSIMVALLWIPIVAAVISIFLPIFAILAWQKQYWSWWGRLHYSIVTVAILGFIPFLNYWNLLGFRF
;
A
#
# COMPACT_ATOMS: atom_id res chain seq x y z
N MET A 1 26.53 -16.63 2.87
CA MET A 1 27.14 -15.37 3.37
C MET A 1 28.66 -15.53 3.39
N LEU A 2 29.40 -14.47 3.11
CA LEU A 2 30.86 -14.41 3.24
C LEU A 2 31.21 -13.16 4.05
N SER A 3 31.93 -13.34 5.16
CA SER A 3 32.47 -12.24 5.98
C SER A 3 33.99 -12.32 5.96
N LEU A 4 34.65 -11.21 5.70
CA LEU A 4 36.11 -11.12 5.64
C LEU A 4 36.58 -10.08 6.65
N ILE A 5 37.58 -10.42 7.45
CA ILE A 5 38.28 -9.50 8.35
C ILE A 5 39.77 -9.57 7.99
N PRO A 6 40.19 -8.82 6.95
CA PRO A 6 41.55 -8.89 6.41
C PRO A 6 42.63 -8.62 7.46
N GLU A 7 42.39 -7.72 8.39
CA GLU A 7 43.32 -7.34 9.47
C GLU A 7 43.63 -8.53 10.39
N GLN A 8 42.67 -9.43 10.55
CA GLN A 8 42.80 -10.67 11.32
C GLN A 8 43.16 -11.88 10.45
N ASN A 9 43.34 -11.69 9.14
CA ASN A 9 43.48 -12.76 8.14
C ASN A 9 42.38 -13.83 8.27
N LEU A 10 41.16 -13.41 8.60
CA LEU A 10 40.02 -14.29 8.85
C LEU A 10 39.00 -14.17 7.72
N GLY A 11 38.48 -15.31 7.27
CA GLY A 11 37.30 -15.38 6.42
C GLY A 11 36.31 -16.41 6.96
N LEU A 12 35.04 -16.04 7.05
CA LEU A 12 33.94 -16.91 7.45
C LEU A 12 32.98 -17.07 6.26
N PHE A 13 32.81 -18.31 5.81
CA PHE A 13 31.85 -18.65 4.76
C PHE A 13 30.76 -19.57 5.32
N ILE A 14 29.51 -19.13 5.22
CA ILE A 14 28.35 -19.84 5.76
C ILE A 14 27.40 -20.18 4.61
N ALA A 15 27.12 -21.47 4.44
CA ALA A 15 26.14 -22.01 3.49
C ALA A 15 25.21 -22.98 4.21
N TYR A 16 23.90 -22.79 4.04
CA TYR A 16 22.86 -23.60 4.67
C TYR A 16 21.61 -23.62 3.77
N ASN A 17 20.80 -24.68 3.89
CA ASN A 17 19.69 -24.96 2.98
C ASN A 17 18.31 -24.79 3.65
N LYS A 18 18.23 -23.95 4.68
CA LYS A 18 17.00 -23.65 5.41
C LYS A 18 16.83 -22.14 5.49
N PHE A 19 15.61 -21.64 5.25
CA PHE A 19 15.32 -20.23 5.48
C PHE A 19 15.26 -19.95 6.98
N ASP A 20 16.35 -19.38 7.50
CA ASP A 20 16.44 -18.77 8.83
C ASP A 20 17.25 -17.47 8.66
N PRO A 21 16.59 -16.31 8.62
CA PRO A 21 17.24 -15.05 8.29
C PRO A 21 18.18 -14.57 9.40
N LYS A 22 17.93 -14.92 10.66
CA LYS A 22 18.81 -14.55 11.79
C LYS A 22 19.92 -15.56 12.06
N PHE A 23 19.91 -16.72 11.40
CA PHE A 23 20.93 -17.75 11.65
C PHE A 23 22.35 -17.24 11.40
N HIS A 24 22.55 -16.56 10.27
CA HIS A 24 23.86 -16.06 9.88
C HIS A 24 24.39 -15.01 10.87
N GLU A 25 23.54 -14.09 11.29
CA GLU A 25 23.81 -13.06 12.31
C GLU A 25 24.20 -13.74 13.62
N ARG A 26 23.31 -14.56 14.20
CA ARG A 26 23.56 -15.26 15.48
C ARG A 26 24.86 -16.05 15.47
N LEU A 27 25.14 -16.77 14.38
CA LEU A 27 26.38 -17.56 14.25
C LEU A 27 27.61 -16.65 14.16
N THR A 28 27.54 -15.57 13.39
CA THR A 28 28.65 -14.62 13.21
C THR A 28 28.93 -13.89 14.51
N THR A 29 27.90 -13.37 15.18
CA THR A 29 28.02 -12.67 16.48
C THR A 29 28.59 -13.60 17.54
N GLN A 30 28.04 -14.81 17.73
CA GLN A 30 28.58 -15.77 18.70
C GLN A 30 30.04 -16.16 18.40
N PHE A 31 30.41 -16.26 17.11
CA PHE A 31 31.79 -16.54 16.72
C PHE A 31 32.72 -15.38 17.10
N LEU A 32 32.33 -14.15 16.78
CA LEU A 32 33.13 -12.96 17.10
C LEU A 32 33.23 -12.73 18.60
N ASP A 33 32.14 -12.86 19.36
CA ASP A 33 32.15 -12.73 20.82
C ASP A 33 33.09 -13.75 21.49
N ARG A 34 33.16 -14.96 20.92
CA ARG A 34 33.96 -16.05 21.49
C ARG A 34 35.45 -15.92 21.20
N PHE A 35 35.81 -15.48 19.99
CA PHE A 35 37.18 -15.51 19.47
C PHE A 35 37.84 -14.12 19.35
N TYR A 36 37.03 -13.06 19.25
CA TYR A 36 37.46 -11.67 19.10
C TYR A 36 36.59 -10.72 19.96
N PRO A 37 36.48 -10.95 21.28
CA PRO A 37 35.65 -10.12 22.14
C PRO A 37 36.18 -8.68 22.15
N VAL A 38 35.27 -7.73 21.95
CA VAL A 38 35.50 -6.29 22.12
C VAL A 38 34.76 -5.79 23.35
N ALA A 39 35.24 -4.69 23.92
CA ALA A 39 34.50 -4.02 24.99
C ALA A 39 33.15 -3.55 24.43
N GLU A 40 32.10 -3.66 25.25
CA GLU A 40 30.76 -3.20 24.90
C GLU A 40 30.82 -1.71 24.53
N ALA A 41 30.26 -1.36 23.38
CA ALA A 41 30.30 0.01 22.90
C ALA A 41 29.43 0.90 23.79
N GLU A 42 29.92 2.08 24.15
CA GLU A 42 29.09 3.06 24.84
C GLU A 42 28.01 3.58 23.90
N VAL A 43 26.77 3.70 24.40
CA VAL A 43 25.67 4.34 23.67
C VAL A 43 26.12 5.75 23.27
N PRO A 44 26.08 6.11 21.97
CA PRO A 44 26.56 7.41 21.53
C PRO A 44 25.74 8.56 22.12
N GLN A 45 26.40 9.71 22.30
CA GLN A 45 25.72 10.91 22.80
C GLN A 45 24.76 11.47 21.75
N PRO A 46 23.59 11.99 22.14
CA PRO A 46 22.64 12.56 21.21
C PRO A 46 23.19 13.82 20.54
N LEU A 47 22.84 14.01 19.27
CA LEU A 47 23.15 15.23 18.53
C LEU A 47 22.51 16.45 19.23
N ALA A 48 23.23 17.56 19.26
CA ALA A 48 22.69 18.83 19.73
C ALA A 48 21.44 19.21 18.91
N ASN A 49 20.35 19.58 19.60
CA ASN A 49 19.06 19.93 19.00
C ASN A 49 18.31 18.79 18.28
N HIS A 50 18.66 17.52 18.49
CA HIS A 50 17.93 16.37 17.91
C HIS A 50 16.39 16.46 18.13
N GLN A 51 15.95 16.88 19.31
CA GLN A 51 14.53 17.10 19.66
C GLN A 51 13.78 18.06 18.71
N ASN A 52 14.47 19.05 18.14
CA ASN A 52 13.86 20.00 17.20
C ASN A 52 13.83 19.45 15.76
N ARG A 53 14.62 18.41 15.47
CA ARG A 53 14.82 17.85 14.13
C ARG A 53 14.02 16.58 13.89
N VAL A 54 13.68 15.80 14.91
CA VAL A 54 12.97 14.51 14.77
C VAL A 54 11.75 14.57 13.87
N ARG A 55 10.99 15.67 13.89
CA ARG A 55 9.79 15.83 13.05
C ARG A 55 10.09 15.86 11.54
N LEU A 56 11.31 16.16 11.12
CA LEU A 56 11.71 16.15 9.72
C LEU A 56 11.66 14.74 9.12
N PHE A 57 11.98 13.74 9.95
CA PHE A 57 12.11 12.34 9.56
C PHE A 57 10.78 11.58 9.61
N THR A 58 9.76 12.12 10.28
CA THR A 58 8.46 11.45 10.41
C THR A 58 7.75 11.30 9.08
N GLY A 59 7.07 10.17 8.88
CA GLY A 59 6.30 9.90 7.69
C GLY A 59 6.04 8.41 7.47
N THR A 60 5.42 8.11 6.34
CA THR A 60 5.24 6.75 5.85
C THR A 60 6.34 6.42 4.85
N TYR A 61 6.92 5.25 5.00
CA TYR A 61 8.01 4.75 4.17
C TYR A 61 7.61 3.41 3.54
N ARG A 62 8.18 3.10 2.39
CA ARG A 62 8.00 1.83 1.67
C ARG A 62 9.36 1.29 1.25
N ASP A 63 9.52 -0.02 1.32
CA ASP A 63 10.73 -0.71 0.84
C ASP A 63 10.95 -0.43 -0.66
N PHE A 64 12.19 -0.20 -1.08
CA PHE A 64 12.53 -0.11 -2.52
C PHE A 64 12.31 -1.43 -3.25
N GLU A 65 12.44 -2.55 -2.55
CA GLU A 65 12.29 -3.88 -3.13
C GLU A 65 10.82 -4.29 -3.16
N TYR A 66 10.04 -3.63 -4.02
CA TYR A 66 8.63 -3.98 -4.23
C TYR A 66 8.30 -4.13 -5.73
N PRO A 67 7.30 -4.97 -6.07
CA PRO A 67 6.88 -5.16 -7.45
C PRO A 67 6.11 -3.94 -7.99
N GLU A 68 6.77 -3.07 -8.76
CA GLU A 68 6.16 -1.82 -9.24
C GLU A 68 5.18 -1.98 -10.41
N HIS A 69 5.43 -2.96 -11.29
CA HIS A 69 4.78 -3.04 -12.61
C HIS A 69 3.82 -4.22 -12.76
N THR A 70 3.63 -5.01 -11.71
CA THR A 70 2.75 -6.18 -11.71
C THR A 70 1.60 -5.99 -10.72
N ILE A 71 0.60 -6.86 -10.79
CA ILE A 71 -0.52 -6.94 -9.85
C ILE A 71 -0.04 -7.11 -8.40
N ALA A 72 1.13 -7.71 -8.21
CA ALA A 72 1.74 -7.89 -6.89
C ALA A 72 2.04 -6.55 -6.21
N LYS A 73 2.05 -5.42 -6.94
CA LYS A 73 2.13 -4.07 -6.35
C LYS A 73 1.16 -3.86 -5.19
N ILE A 74 -0.02 -4.48 -5.25
CA ILE A 74 -1.03 -4.37 -4.19
C ILE A 74 -0.52 -4.83 -2.82
N SER A 75 0.48 -5.71 -2.75
CA SER A 75 1.10 -6.14 -1.49
C SER A 75 1.80 -4.97 -0.78
N SER A 76 2.27 -3.97 -1.53
CA SER A 76 2.95 -2.81 -0.96
C SER A 76 2.07 -2.01 0.01
N LEU A 77 0.74 -2.03 -0.17
CA LEU A 77 -0.22 -1.35 0.74
C LEU A 77 -0.14 -1.83 2.18
N PHE A 78 0.22 -3.10 2.37
CA PHE A 78 0.30 -3.74 3.68
C PHE A 78 1.69 -3.65 4.29
N ASN A 79 2.65 -3.16 3.51
CA ASN A 79 4.09 -3.18 3.76
C ASN A 79 4.66 -1.77 3.96
N HIS A 80 3.81 -0.83 4.36
CA HIS A 80 4.24 0.53 4.68
C HIS A 80 4.74 0.61 6.12
N VAL A 81 5.94 1.16 6.29
CA VAL A 81 6.61 1.40 7.56
C VAL A 81 6.29 2.82 8.02
N SER A 82 6.01 3.02 9.31
CA SER A 82 5.74 4.37 9.83
C SER A 82 6.85 4.82 10.76
N VAL A 83 7.32 6.06 10.56
CA VAL A 83 8.33 6.70 11.41
C VAL A 83 7.65 7.82 12.18
N ASN A 84 7.64 7.70 13.51
CA ASN A 84 6.96 8.62 14.41
C ASN A 84 7.97 9.24 15.39
N ALA A 85 7.81 10.53 15.69
CA ALA A 85 8.63 11.20 16.69
C ALA A 85 8.03 11.02 18.09
N LYS A 86 8.90 10.83 19.08
CA LYS A 86 8.55 10.76 20.50
C LYS A 86 8.89 12.06 21.21
N ASP A 87 8.26 12.29 22.36
CA ASP A 87 8.42 13.52 23.14
C ASP A 87 9.82 13.69 23.72
N ASP A 88 10.59 12.61 23.84
CA ASP A 88 11.97 12.62 24.33
C ASP A 88 13.01 12.97 23.24
N GLY A 89 12.59 13.15 21.99
CA GLY A 89 13.49 13.41 20.87
C GLY A 89 14.02 12.15 20.17
N THR A 90 13.46 10.98 20.45
CA THR A 90 13.75 9.76 19.67
C THR A 90 12.74 9.58 18.53
N LEU A 91 13.10 8.75 17.54
CA LEU A 91 12.16 8.24 16.56
C LEU A 91 11.79 6.79 16.90
N GLU A 92 10.58 6.42 16.57
CA GLU A 92 10.16 5.03 16.50
C GLU A 92 9.79 4.68 15.07
N VAL A 93 10.42 3.63 14.57
CA VAL A 93 10.08 2.99 13.30
C VAL A 93 9.21 1.79 13.60
N HIS A 94 7.99 1.79 13.10
CA HIS A 94 6.98 0.75 13.30
C HIS A 94 6.81 -0.02 12.00
N PHE A 95 7.11 -1.31 12.06
CA PHE A 95 6.91 -2.25 10.97
C PHE A 95 5.55 -2.95 11.11
N PRO A 96 4.80 -3.15 10.01
CA PRO A 96 3.53 -3.86 10.09
C PRO A 96 3.72 -5.32 10.54
N GLU A 97 2.67 -5.91 11.10
CA GLU A 97 2.72 -7.31 11.52
C GLU A 97 2.94 -8.24 10.32
N GLY A 98 3.83 -9.23 10.48
CA GLY A 98 4.18 -10.15 9.41
C GLY A 98 5.03 -9.54 8.29
N PHE A 99 5.40 -8.26 8.38
CA PHE A 99 6.28 -7.58 7.41
C PHE A 99 7.59 -8.35 7.20
N PHE A 100 8.14 -8.89 8.28
CA PHE A 100 9.13 -9.94 8.24
C PHE A 100 8.58 -11.16 8.95
N ALA A 101 8.37 -12.25 8.20
CA ALA A 101 7.81 -13.52 8.70
C ALA A 101 8.61 -14.16 9.87
N THR A 102 9.73 -13.56 10.25
CA THR A 102 10.72 -14.09 11.18
C THR A 102 11.01 -13.17 12.36
N ILE A 103 10.39 -11.99 12.43
CA ILE A 103 10.49 -11.11 13.59
C ILE A 103 9.23 -11.29 14.45
N PRO A 104 9.38 -11.61 15.75
CA PRO A 104 8.24 -11.66 16.67
C PRO A 104 7.54 -10.29 16.73
N PRO A 105 6.21 -10.22 16.89
CA PRO A 105 5.47 -8.95 16.89
C PRO A 105 5.99 -7.90 17.89
N GLN A 106 6.54 -8.35 19.02
CA GLN A 106 7.14 -7.49 20.04
C GLN A 106 8.40 -6.73 19.59
N ASP A 107 9.06 -7.19 18.52
CA ASP A 107 10.29 -6.62 17.99
C ASP A 107 10.05 -5.82 16.69
N ASN A 108 8.79 -5.56 16.34
CA ASN A 108 8.40 -4.78 15.15
C ASN A 108 8.57 -3.27 15.33
N LEU A 109 9.20 -2.85 16.44
CA LEU A 109 9.44 -1.46 16.78
C LEU A 109 10.94 -1.25 16.98
N VAL A 110 11.47 -0.30 16.22
CA VAL A 110 12.86 0.10 16.31
C VAL A 110 12.93 1.51 16.82
N ARG A 111 13.71 1.73 17.88
CA ARG A 111 13.90 3.07 18.45
C ARG A 111 15.24 3.63 18.01
N LEU A 112 15.21 4.90 17.58
CA LEU A 112 16.33 5.58 16.97
C LEU A 112 16.66 6.89 17.70
N LEU A 113 17.96 7.15 17.88
CA LEU A 113 18.49 8.39 18.44
C LEU A 113 19.37 9.09 17.40
N GLU A 114 19.10 10.35 17.05
CA GLU A 114 20.00 11.11 16.15
C GLU A 114 21.31 11.39 16.88
N VAL A 115 22.43 10.92 16.33
CA VAL A 115 23.78 11.05 16.93
C VAL A 115 24.69 11.91 16.08
N GLU A 116 24.50 11.87 14.76
CA GLU A 116 25.08 12.81 13.79
C GLU A 116 24.00 13.28 12.82
N PRO A 117 24.21 14.37 12.05
CA PRO A 117 23.22 14.81 11.08
C PRO A 117 22.84 13.68 10.13
N LEU A 118 21.55 13.30 10.13
CA LEU A 118 20.99 12.20 9.32
C LEU A 118 21.42 10.78 9.72
N VAL A 119 22.23 10.60 10.76
CA VAL A 119 22.67 9.30 11.26
C VAL A 119 22.07 9.05 12.63
N PHE A 120 21.40 7.92 12.75
CA PHE A 120 20.68 7.53 13.94
C PHE A 120 21.21 6.23 14.50
N TYR A 121 21.49 6.21 15.79
CA TYR A 121 21.82 4.99 16.52
C TYR A 121 20.55 4.19 16.82
N ARG A 122 20.62 2.87 16.61
CA ARG A 122 19.54 1.90 16.76
C ARG A 122 19.68 1.19 18.10
N TYR A 123 18.73 1.43 19.01
CA TYR A 123 18.78 0.86 20.38
C TYR A 123 18.64 -0.66 20.44
N ASN A 124 18.14 -1.29 19.37
CA ASN A 124 17.77 -2.70 19.38
C ASN A 124 18.99 -3.64 19.28
N ASP A 125 20.09 -3.20 18.67
CA ASP A 125 21.21 -4.04 18.26
C ASP A 125 22.52 -3.24 18.01
N ASP A 126 22.62 -2.03 18.57
CA ASP A 126 23.83 -1.18 18.54
C ASP A 126 24.32 -0.77 17.14
N ASP A 127 23.44 -0.79 16.14
CA ASP A 127 23.74 -0.44 14.75
C ASP A 127 23.26 0.99 14.41
N PHE A 128 23.40 1.41 13.15
CA PHE A 128 23.03 2.73 12.67
C PHE A 128 22.02 2.69 11.52
N VAL A 129 21.09 3.63 11.54
CA VAL A 129 20.15 3.96 10.48
C VAL A 129 20.57 5.28 9.87
N VAL A 130 20.60 5.35 8.53
CA VAL A 130 20.97 6.57 7.82
C VAL A 130 19.77 7.07 7.02
N PHE A 131 19.47 8.36 7.14
CA PHE A 131 18.46 9.03 6.31
C PHE A 131 19.14 9.79 5.18
N GLU A 132 18.46 9.86 4.03
CA GLU A 132 18.90 10.69 2.92
C GLU A 132 18.04 11.94 2.80
N GLN A 133 18.72 13.07 2.59
CA GLN A 133 18.11 14.36 2.35
C GLN A 133 18.40 14.79 0.91
N SER A 134 17.35 15.16 0.18
CA SER A 134 17.48 15.76 -1.16
C SER A 134 18.17 17.13 -1.10
N ASP A 135 18.67 17.62 -2.24
CA ASP A 135 19.24 18.97 -2.39
C ASP A 135 18.32 20.11 -1.92
N ARG A 136 17.00 19.84 -1.86
CA ARG A 136 15.97 20.79 -1.40
C ARG A 136 15.73 20.74 0.10
N GLY A 137 16.46 19.91 0.85
CA GLY A 137 16.33 19.75 2.29
C GLY A 137 15.22 18.80 2.74
N ASN A 138 14.54 18.09 1.83
CA ASN A 138 13.51 17.12 2.22
C ASN A 138 14.13 15.74 2.46
N ILE A 139 13.72 15.07 3.54
CA ILE A 139 14.04 13.66 3.77
C ILE A 139 13.32 12.81 2.73
N THR A 140 14.07 11.91 2.09
CA THR A 140 13.59 11.11 0.96
C THR A 140 13.76 9.62 1.18
N HIS A 141 14.85 9.18 1.82
CA HIS A 141 15.15 7.76 2.00
C HIS A 141 15.56 7.46 3.45
N MET A 142 15.42 6.21 3.85
CA MET A 142 15.88 5.63 5.12
C MET A 142 16.54 4.29 4.82
N TYR A 143 17.77 4.10 5.29
CA TYR A 143 18.60 2.93 5.00
C TYR A 143 18.94 2.17 6.27
N HIS A 144 18.96 0.84 6.15
CA HIS A 144 19.29 -0.08 7.23
C HIS A 144 18.47 0.15 8.51
N PRO A 145 17.13 0.30 8.46
CA PRO A 145 16.36 0.44 9.68
C PRO A 145 16.31 -0.85 10.53
N LEU A 146 16.73 -1.99 9.96
CA LEU A 146 16.84 -3.30 10.58
C LEU A 146 18.04 -4.07 10.00
N ASP A 147 18.59 -5.02 10.76
CA ASP A 147 19.64 -5.94 10.30
C ASP A 147 19.06 -7.14 9.53
N LEU A 148 18.50 -6.88 8.35
CA LEU A 148 17.96 -7.91 7.45
C LEU A 148 18.55 -7.83 6.03
N GLY A 149 19.77 -7.30 5.92
CA GLY A 149 20.45 -7.03 4.66
C GLY A 149 20.37 -5.55 4.24
N PRO A 150 20.78 -5.22 3.00
CA PRO A 150 20.76 -3.85 2.49
C PRO A 150 19.32 -3.41 2.18
N ALA A 151 18.53 -3.16 3.21
CA ALA A 151 17.16 -2.68 3.08
C ALA A 151 17.15 -1.14 3.02
N GLY A 152 16.58 -0.60 1.94
CA GLY A 152 16.35 0.83 1.78
C GLY A 152 14.86 1.11 1.64
N PHE A 153 14.44 2.25 2.17
CA PHE A 153 13.05 2.66 2.18
C PHE A 153 12.90 4.08 1.64
N GLU A 154 11.94 4.31 0.75
CA GLU A 154 11.54 5.65 0.31
C GLU A 154 10.45 6.23 1.18
N LYS A 155 10.52 7.53 1.42
CA LYS A 155 9.47 8.31 2.05
C LYS A 155 8.35 8.58 1.05
N LEU A 156 7.15 8.09 1.35
CA LEU A 156 6.00 8.22 0.47
C LEU A 156 5.35 9.60 0.55
N PRO A 157 4.93 10.16 -0.59
CA PRO A 157 3.99 11.27 -0.59
C PRO A 157 2.61 10.82 -0.11
N TRP A 158 1.83 11.76 0.43
CA TRP A 158 0.54 11.47 1.08
C TRP A 158 -0.43 10.66 0.19
N TYR A 159 -0.42 10.88 -1.12
CA TYR A 159 -1.33 10.23 -2.06
C TYR A 159 -0.95 8.77 -2.41
N GLU A 160 0.25 8.31 -2.04
CA GLU A 160 0.65 6.90 -2.20
C GLU A 160 0.48 6.09 -0.91
N THR A 161 0.16 6.75 0.20
CA THR A 161 0.01 6.09 1.49
C THR A 161 -1.25 5.24 1.59
N THR A 162 -1.20 4.22 2.44
CA THR A 162 -2.38 3.39 2.78
C THR A 162 -3.51 4.23 3.36
N TYR A 163 -3.17 5.30 4.11
CA TYR A 163 -4.12 6.25 4.67
C TYR A 163 -4.92 7.03 3.63
N PHE A 164 -4.41 7.18 2.41
CA PHE A 164 -5.16 7.77 1.30
C PHE A 164 -5.93 6.71 0.52
N HIS A 165 -5.27 5.60 0.17
CA HIS A 165 -5.87 4.58 -0.69
C HIS A 165 -7.00 3.77 -0.03
N ILE A 166 -6.94 3.50 1.28
CA ILE A 166 -8.02 2.76 1.97
C ILE A 166 -9.32 3.58 2.02
N PRO A 167 -9.35 4.83 2.51
CA PRO A 167 -10.57 5.64 2.47
C PRO A 167 -11.10 5.85 1.06
N LEU A 168 -10.21 6.01 0.07
CA LEU A 168 -10.60 6.13 -1.34
C LEU A 168 -11.28 4.85 -1.86
N ALA A 169 -10.76 3.67 -1.51
CA ALA A 169 -11.39 2.39 -1.83
C ALA A 169 -12.77 2.24 -1.14
N ILE A 170 -12.88 2.65 0.12
CA ILE A 170 -14.16 2.65 0.86
C ILE A 170 -15.17 3.59 0.20
N PHE A 171 -14.74 4.77 -0.24
CA PHE A 171 -15.59 5.71 -0.99
C PHE A 171 -16.14 5.06 -2.26
N PHE A 172 -15.30 4.39 -3.06
CA PHE A 172 -15.76 3.66 -4.25
C PHE A 172 -16.76 2.55 -3.90
N LEU A 173 -16.48 1.76 -2.86
CA LEU A 173 -17.35 0.69 -2.39
C LEU A 173 -18.74 1.22 -2.03
N ILE A 174 -18.80 2.28 -1.22
CA ILE A 174 -20.06 2.92 -0.80
C ILE A 174 -20.80 3.47 -2.02
N ALA A 175 -20.10 4.10 -2.97
CA ALA A 175 -20.71 4.61 -4.18
C ALA A 175 -21.37 3.49 -5.01
N PHE A 176 -20.67 2.37 -5.22
CA PHE A 176 -21.19 1.24 -6.00
C PHE A 176 -22.39 0.57 -5.32
N ILE A 177 -22.31 0.38 -4.00
CA ILE A 177 -23.44 -0.12 -3.21
C ILE A 177 -24.63 0.84 -3.37
N SER A 178 -24.42 2.14 -3.12
CA SER A 178 -25.49 3.14 -3.21
C SER A 178 -26.16 3.19 -4.59
N ALA A 179 -25.41 2.97 -5.68
CA ALA A 179 -25.94 2.93 -7.04
C ALA A 179 -26.93 1.77 -7.24
N ILE A 180 -26.64 0.60 -6.66
CA ILE A 180 -27.54 -0.56 -6.71
C ILE A 180 -28.77 -0.33 -5.84
N TRP A 181 -28.57 0.10 -4.59
CA TRP A 181 -29.65 0.35 -3.63
C TRP A 181 -30.65 1.41 -4.11
N VAL A 182 -30.18 2.48 -4.74
CA VAL A 182 -31.05 3.55 -5.30
C VAL A 182 -31.56 3.17 -6.70
N GLY A 183 -30.76 2.45 -7.48
CA GLY A 183 -31.11 2.05 -8.85
C GLY A 183 -32.28 1.07 -8.90
N ILE A 184 -32.29 0.03 -8.04
CA ILE A 184 -33.32 -1.03 -8.06
C ILE A 184 -34.75 -0.46 -7.88
N PRO A 185 -35.06 0.35 -6.84
CA PRO A 185 -36.39 0.93 -6.66
C PRO A 185 -36.81 1.84 -7.81
N ASN A 186 -35.88 2.63 -8.37
CA ASN A 186 -36.17 3.55 -9.46
C ASN A 186 -36.49 2.81 -10.77
N ILE A 187 -35.82 1.69 -11.03
CA ILE A 187 -36.12 0.82 -12.17
C ILE A 187 -37.52 0.19 -12.03
N ILE A 188 -37.89 -0.26 -10.82
CA ILE A 188 -39.16 -0.93 -10.54
C ILE A 188 -40.33 0.07 -10.56
N ARG A 189 -40.22 1.22 -9.89
CA ARG A 189 -41.29 2.23 -9.81
C ARG A 189 -41.66 2.82 -11.17
N HIS A 190 -40.69 3.00 -12.06
CA HIS A 190 -40.93 3.53 -13.40
C HIS A 190 -41.45 2.48 -14.40
N ARG A 191 -41.68 1.22 -13.98
CA ARG A 191 -42.34 0.18 -14.79
C ARG A 191 -43.86 0.36 -14.88
N SER A 192 -44.48 1.08 -13.93
CA SER A 192 -45.94 1.05 -13.70
C SER A 192 -46.74 2.22 -14.30
N GLN A 193 -46.11 3.31 -14.75
CA GLN A 193 -46.85 4.52 -15.18
C GLN A 193 -46.54 4.96 -16.63
N SER A 194 -47.58 4.94 -17.47
CA SER A 194 -47.61 5.21 -18.92
C SER A 194 -47.18 6.63 -19.33
N ALA A 195 -45.87 6.86 -19.55
CA ALA A 195 -45.36 7.98 -20.36
C ALA A 195 -44.02 7.55 -20.99
N ARG A 196 -44.03 7.25 -22.29
CA ARG A 196 -43.21 6.18 -22.89
C ARG A 196 -41.79 6.56 -23.34
N GLN A 197 -41.46 7.85 -23.54
CA GLN A 197 -40.15 8.27 -24.08
C GLN A 197 -39.13 8.77 -23.04
N SER A 198 -39.46 9.69 -22.13
CA SER A 198 -38.46 10.18 -21.15
C SER A 198 -38.15 9.17 -20.03
N LYS A 199 -39.05 8.21 -19.76
CA LYS A 199 -38.87 7.18 -18.73
C LYS A 199 -37.91 6.05 -19.13
N SER A 200 -37.78 5.76 -20.43
CA SER A 200 -36.86 4.72 -20.93
C SER A 200 -35.40 5.11 -20.62
N MET A 201 -35.05 6.36 -20.88
CA MET A 201 -33.70 6.88 -20.70
C MET A 201 -33.25 6.90 -19.24
N VAL A 202 -34.14 7.30 -18.32
CA VAL A 202 -33.88 7.25 -16.87
C VAL A 202 -33.64 5.83 -16.40
N ARG A 203 -34.42 4.86 -16.91
CA ARG A 203 -34.26 3.46 -16.57
C ARG A 203 -32.92 2.92 -17.05
N TRP A 204 -32.54 3.22 -18.30
CA TRP A 204 -31.24 2.82 -18.85
C TRP A 204 -30.07 3.44 -18.07
N ALA A 205 -30.16 4.70 -17.67
CA ALA A 205 -29.12 5.36 -16.86
C ALA A 205 -28.84 4.60 -15.55
N TRP A 206 -29.89 4.21 -14.80
CA TRP A 206 -29.75 3.45 -13.56
C TRP A 206 -29.38 1.97 -13.79
N LEU A 207 -29.83 1.36 -14.89
CA LEU A 207 -29.43 0.00 -15.26
C LEU A 207 -27.94 -0.07 -15.60
N VAL A 208 -27.42 0.87 -16.39
CA VAL A 208 -26.01 0.93 -16.76
C VAL A 208 -25.15 1.24 -15.53
N ALA A 209 -25.54 2.22 -14.70
CA ALA A 209 -24.83 2.54 -13.47
C ALA A 209 -24.82 1.37 -12.48
N GLY A 210 -25.97 0.70 -12.30
CA GLY A 210 -26.11 -0.48 -11.46
C GLY A 210 -25.31 -1.68 -11.98
N LEU A 211 -25.29 -1.91 -13.30
CA LEU A 211 -24.51 -2.98 -13.92
C LEU A 211 -23.01 -2.75 -13.72
N VAL A 212 -22.50 -1.54 -14.02
CA VAL A 212 -21.08 -1.23 -13.84
C VAL A 212 -20.68 -1.32 -12.37
N SER A 213 -21.54 -0.82 -11.47
CA SER A 213 -21.33 -0.93 -10.02
C SER A 213 -21.30 -2.39 -9.56
N LEU A 214 -22.20 -3.23 -10.07
CA LEU A 214 -22.21 -4.66 -9.78
C LEU A 214 -20.94 -5.36 -10.29
N LEU A 215 -20.50 -5.05 -11.52
CA LEU A 215 -19.26 -5.60 -12.07
C LEU A 215 -18.04 -5.22 -11.20
N TYR A 216 -17.91 -3.95 -10.81
CA TYR A 216 -16.82 -3.54 -9.93
C TYR A 216 -16.90 -4.15 -8.52
N LEU A 217 -18.11 -4.34 -7.96
CA LEU A 217 -18.27 -5.05 -6.69
C LEU A 217 -17.87 -6.52 -6.81
N LEU A 218 -18.31 -7.21 -7.87
CA LEU A 218 -17.92 -8.60 -8.13
C LEU A 218 -16.41 -8.73 -8.31
N PHE A 219 -15.79 -7.78 -9.01
CA PHE A 219 -14.34 -7.71 -9.15
C PHE A 219 -13.65 -7.53 -7.81
N LEU A 220 -14.05 -6.54 -7.00
CA LEU A 220 -13.43 -6.26 -5.70
C LEU A 220 -13.56 -7.45 -4.74
N ILE A 221 -14.75 -8.04 -4.64
CA ILE A 221 -15.00 -9.20 -3.78
C ILE A 221 -14.24 -10.41 -4.30
N GLY A 222 -14.30 -10.68 -5.61
CA GLY A 222 -13.62 -11.82 -6.22
C GLY A 222 -12.10 -11.73 -6.11
N MET A 223 -11.53 -10.55 -6.38
CA MET A 223 -10.09 -10.32 -6.29
C MET A 223 -9.62 -10.34 -4.83
N GLY A 224 -10.37 -9.71 -3.92
CA GLY A 224 -10.05 -9.75 -2.49
C GLY A 224 -10.09 -11.17 -1.92
N LEU A 225 -11.07 -11.98 -2.31
CA LEU A 225 -11.14 -13.39 -1.92
C LEU A 225 -10.01 -14.20 -2.56
N ALA A 226 -9.68 -13.96 -3.83
CA ALA A 226 -8.56 -14.63 -4.47
C ALA A 226 -7.24 -14.33 -3.74
N LEU A 227 -6.99 -13.07 -3.38
CA LEU A 227 -5.80 -12.69 -2.61
C LEU A 227 -5.79 -13.27 -1.18
N LEU A 228 -6.96 -13.44 -0.55
CA LEU A 228 -7.05 -14.02 0.80
C LEU A 228 -6.82 -15.54 0.80
N LEU A 229 -7.22 -16.22 -0.28
CA LEU A 229 -7.15 -17.68 -0.40
C LEU A 229 -5.84 -18.18 -1.01
N ASN A 230 -5.00 -17.31 -1.57
CA ASN A 230 -3.71 -17.66 -2.15
C ASN A 230 -2.59 -16.98 -1.33
N ASP A 231 -1.48 -17.66 -1.12
CA ASP A 231 -0.34 -17.07 -0.40
C ASP A 231 0.28 -15.96 -1.26
N PRO A 232 0.51 -14.74 -0.74
CA PRO A 232 1.19 -13.67 -1.48
C PRO A 232 2.53 -14.10 -2.09
N ILE A 233 3.24 -15.05 -1.47
CA ILE A 233 4.50 -15.59 -1.99
C ILE A 233 4.26 -16.42 -3.27
N GLU A 234 3.11 -17.09 -3.40
CA GLU A 234 2.77 -17.85 -4.62
C GLU A 234 2.59 -16.96 -5.84
N LEU A 235 2.17 -15.69 -5.65
CA LEU A 235 2.06 -14.72 -6.75
C LEU A 235 3.41 -14.40 -7.40
N ILE A 236 4.52 -14.61 -6.69
CA ILE A 236 5.88 -14.46 -7.23
C ILE A 236 6.16 -15.56 -8.27
N TYR A 237 5.58 -16.75 -8.09
CA TYR A 237 5.78 -17.90 -8.97
C TYR A 237 4.77 -17.96 -10.12
N GLY A 238 3.70 -17.16 -10.05
CA GLY A 238 2.74 -16.97 -11.15
C GLY A 238 1.35 -16.57 -10.66
N VAL A 239 0.56 -15.95 -11.55
CA VAL A 239 -0.81 -15.51 -11.21
C VAL A 239 -1.81 -16.63 -11.46
N PRO A 240 -2.63 -17.02 -10.46
CA PRO A 240 -3.70 -17.99 -10.62
C PRO A 240 -4.68 -17.64 -11.76
N SER A 241 -5.10 -18.64 -12.53
CA SER A 241 -6.03 -18.47 -13.66
C SER A 241 -7.34 -17.77 -13.28
N ILE A 242 -7.80 -17.94 -12.03
CA ILE A 242 -8.99 -17.26 -11.52
C ILE A 242 -8.79 -15.74 -11.43
N MET A 243 -7.60 -15.27 -11.04
CA MET A 243 -7.29 -13.84 -11.00
C MET A 243 -7.21 -13.26 -12.41
N VAL A 244 -6.64 -14.00 -13.36
CA VAL A 244 -6.62 -13.62 -14.78
C VAL A 244 -8.05 -13.47 -15.33
N ALA A 245 -8.95 -14.40 -14.99
CA ALA A 245 -10.36 -14.30 -15.38
C ALA A 245 -11.04 -13.06 -14.77
N LEU A 246 -10.77 -12.75 -13.49
CA LEU A 246 -11.31 -11.57 -12.82
C LEU A 246 -10.83 -10.25 -13.45
N LEU A 247 -9.60 -10.18 -13.97
CA LEU A 247 -9.05 -8.97 -14.61
C LEU A 247 -9.79 -8.55 -15.90
N TRP A 248 -10.59 -9.43 -16.52
CA TRP A 248 -11.46 -9.03 -17.62
C TRP A 248 -12.63 -8.13 -17.18
N ILE A 249 -13.13 -8.32 -15.95
CA ILE A 249 -14.28 -7.59 -15.41
C ILE A 249 -14.05 -6.07 -15.43
N PRO A 250 -12.95 -5.52 -14.87
CA PRO A 250 -12.73 -4.08 -14.87
C PRO A 250 -12.55 -3.50 -16.28
N ILE A 251 -12.02 -4.27 -17.23
CA ILE A 251 -11.89 -3.83 -18.65
C ILE A 251 -13.28 -3.63 -19.25
N VAL A 252 -14.16 -4.63 -19.12
CA VAL A 252 -15.54 -4.56 -19.63
C VAL A 252 -16.32 -3.44 -18.94
N ALA A 253 -16.20 -3.34 -17.61
CA ALA A 253 -16.84 -2.30 -16.82
C ALA A 253 -16.37 -0.89 -17.21
N ALA A 254 -15.07 -0.71 -17.46
CA ALA A 254 -14.50 0.56 -17.92
C ALA A 254 -15.06 0.98 -19.29
N VAL A 255 -15.18 0.06 -20.25
CA VAL A 255 -15.79 0.36 -21.56
C VAL A 255 -17.25 0.80 -21.42
N ILE A 256 -18.04 0.11 -20.60
CA ILE A 256 -19.44 0.45 -20.36
C ILE A 256 -19.57 1.80 -19.62
N SER A 257 -18.62 2.13 -18.74
CA SER A 257 -18.66 3.36 -17.93
C SER A 257 -18.62 4.65 -18.74
N ILE A 258 -18.10 4.61 -19.98
CA ILE A 258 -18.02 5.76 -20.91
C ILE A 258 -19.41 6.37 -21.19
N PHE A 259 -20.47 5.56 -21.09
CA PHE A 259 -21.84 6.04 -21.32
C PHE A 259 -22.44 6.82 -20.14
N LEU A 260 -21.90 6.69 -18.92
CA LEU A 260 -22.47 7.29 -17.72
C LEU A 260 -22.46 8.83 -17.72
N PRO A 261 -21.37 9.51 -18.14
CA PRO A 261 -21.36 10.98 -18.25
C PRO A 261 -22.45 11.52 -19.16
N ILE A 262 -22.77 10.81 -20.26
CA ILE A 262 -23.82 11.21 -21.20
C ILE A 262 -25.16 11.28 -20.48
N PHE A 263 -25.50 10.26 -19.69
CA PHE A 263 -26.72 10.26 -18.88
C PHE A 263 -26.70 11.32 -17.77
N ALA A 264 -25.55 11.56 -17.14
CA ALA A 264 -25.41 12.59 -16.11
C ALA A 264 -25.69 13.99 -16.70
N ILE A 265 -25.07 14.33 -17.84
CA ILE A 265 -25.27 15.61 -18.53
C ILE A 265 -26.74 15.78 -18.92
N LEU A 266 -27.34 14.75 -19.51
CA LEU A 266 -28.74 14.80 -19.96
C LEU A 266 -29.72 14.92 -18.78
N ALA A 267 -29.42 14.30 -17.64
CA ALA A 267 -30.22 14.44 -16.43
C ALA A 267 -30.22 15.87 -15.89
N TRP A 268 -29.08 16.57 -15.94
CA TRP A 268 -28.98 17.98 -15.55
C TRP A 268 -29.68 18.92 -16.54
N GLN A 269 -29.48 18.72 -17.86
CA GLN A 269 -30.08 19.55 -18.90
C GLN A 269 -31.60 19.43 -18.95
N LYS A 270 -32.14 18.21 -18.81
CA LYS A 270 -33.57 17.92 -18.97
C LYS A 270 -34.33 17.86 -17.64
N GLN A 271 -33.64 18.09 -16.51
CA GLN A 271 -34.21 18.11 -15.15
C GLN A 271 -35.04 16.84 -14.85
N TYR A 272 -34.60 15.68 -15.32
CA TYR A 272 -35.36 14.42 -15.21
C TYR A 272 -35.54 13.91 -13.78
N TRP A 273 -34.68 14.33 -12.85
CA TRP A 273 -34.72 13.91 -11.44
C TRP A 273 -34.72 15.11 -10.50
N SER A 274 -35.08 14.83 -9.25
CA SER A 274 -34.86 15.77 -8.15
C SER A 274 -33.38 16.18 -8.09
N TRP A 275 -33.11 17.33 -7.48
CA TRP A 275 -31.74 17.82 -7.30
C TRP A 275 -30.84 16.76 -6.64
N TRP A 276 -31.34 16.08 -5.60
CA TRP A 276 -30.64 15.00 -4.90
C TRP A 276 -30.36 13.77 -5.79
N GLY A 277 -31.30 13.38 -6.67
CA GLY A 277 -31.09 12.26 -7.59
C GLY A 277 -30.02 12.56 -8.64
N ARG A 278 -29.94 13.81 -9.12
CA ARG A 278 -28.89 14.26 -10.04
C ARG A 278 -27.53 14.31 -9.37
N LEU A 279 -27.47 14.85 -8.15
CA LEU A 279 -26.24 14.90 -7.38
C LEU A 279 -25.71 13.49 -7.10
N HIS A 280 -26.57 12.58 -6.62
CA HIS A 280 -26.19 11.19 -6.34
C HIS A 280 -25.68 10.46 -7.60
N TYR A 281 -26.41 10.55 -8.72
CA TYR A 281 -25.97 9.94 -9.98
C TYR A 281 -24.63 10.50 -10.47
N SER A 282 -24.41 11.81 -10.29
CA SER A 282 -23.15 12.46 -10.65
C SER A 282 -21.99 11.96 -9.78
N ILE A 283 -22.19 11.84 -8.46
CA ILE A 283 -21.19 11.29 -7.53
C ILE A 283 -20.86 9.84 -7.90
N VAL A 284 -21.87 9.00 -8.17
CA VAL A 284 -21.66 7.61 -8.62
C VAL A 284 -20.88 7.56 -9.92
N THR A 285 -21.19 8.44 -10.87
CA THR A 285 -20.46 8.53 -12.16
C THR A 285 -19.00 8.90 -11.94
N VAL A 286 -18.73 9.90 -11.09
CA VAL A 286 -17.36 10.31 -10.72
C VAL A 286 -16.63 9.16 -10.02
N ALA A 287 -17.28 8.44 -9.12
CA ALA A 287 -16.69 7.29 -8.44
C ALA A 287 -16.34 6.16 -9.43
N ILE A 288 -17.25 5.81 -10.33
CA ILE A 288 -17.03 4.77 -11.35
C ILE A 288 -15.86 5.13 -12.28
N LEU A 289 -15.79 6.38 -12.72
CA LEU A 289 -14.70 6.84 -13.59
C LEU A 289 -13.39 7.00 -12.84
N GLY A 290 -13.43 7.51 -11.61
CA GLY A 290 -12.26 7.65 -10.73
C GLY A 290 -11.67 6.32 -10.29
N PHE A 291 -12.46 5.24 -10.29
CA PHE A 291 -11.96 3.90 -10.02
C PHE A 291 -11.06 3.36 -11.13
N ILE A 292 -11.19 3.82 -12.37
CA ILE A 292 -10.34 3.39 -13.50
C ILE A 292 -8.86 3.75 -13.29
N PRO A 293 -8.49 5.02 -13.04
CA PRO A 293 -7.10 5.36 -12.74
C PRO A 293 -6.61 4.71 -11.43
N PHE A 294 -7.50 4.50 -10.44
CA PHE A 294 -7.17 3.75 -9.23
C PHE A 294 -6.75 2.30 -9.56
N LEU A 295 -7.51 1.59 -10.38
CA LEU A 295 -7.15 0.24 -10.84
C LEU A 295 -5.84 0.25 -11.64
N ASN A 296 -5.66 1.24 -12.51
CA ASN A 296 -4.44 1.37 -13.30
C ASN A 296 -3.19 1.61 -12.44
N TYR A 297 -3.31 2.42 -11.36
CA TYR A 297 -2.21 2.67 -10.42
C TYR A 297 -1.74 1.37 -9.72
N TRP A 298 -2.67 0.47 -9.41
CA TRP A 298 -2.41 -0.83 -8.80
C TRP A 298 -2.18 -1.97 -9.80
N ASN A 299 -2.04 -1.66 -11.10
CA ASN A 299 -1.88 -2.67 -12.16
C ASN A 299 -3.03 -3.69 -12.26
N LEU A 300 -4.22 -3.34 -11.76
CA LEU A 300 -5.44 -4.15 -11.80
C LEU A 300 -6.30 -3.90 -13.05
N LEU A 301 -5.85 -3.00 -13.94
CA LEU A 301 -6.47 -2.73 -15.23
C LEU A 301 -5.60 -3.28 -16.35
N GLY A 302 -5.99 -4.42 -16.92
CA GLY A 302 -5.22 -5.16 -17.92
C GLY A 302 -4.47 -6.36 -17.33
N PHE A 303 -3.62 -6.97 -18.14
CA PHE A 303 -2.84 -8.17 -17.77
C PHE A 303 -1.40 -7.78 -17.47
N ARG A 304 -1.20 -7.10 -16.33
CA ARG A 304 0.11 -6.68 -15.83
C ARG A 304 0.49 -7.60 -14.67
N PHE A 305 1.11 -8.72 -14.99
CA PHE A 305 1.62 -9.68 -14.02
C PHE A 305 2.86 -10.37 -14.54
#